data_AF-A0A1G2FXU9-F1
#
_entry.id   AF-A0A1G2FXU9-F1
#
_cell.length_a   1.000
_cell.length_b   1.000
_cell.length_c   1.000
_cell.angle_alpha   90.00
_cell.angle_beta   90.00
_cell.angle_gamma   90.00
#
_symmetry.space_group_name_H-M   'P 1'
#
loop_
_entity.id
_entity.type
_entity.pdbx_description
1 polymer ?
#
loop_
_entity_poly.entity_id
_entity_poly.type
_entity_poly.pdbx_seq_one_letter_code
_entity_poly.pdbx_strand_id
1 'polypeptide(L)'
;MKKERLNFNERMKFSNIFWVLCILLFASGVPVTAIGLSMSKLSFVVSGAGIVIIGFVSFYISLKLEDEARHGDRDHPLFFEKWMAKK
;
A
#
# COMPACT_ATOMS: atom_id res chain seq x y z
N MET A 1 -10.45 -25.43 10.37
CA MET A 1 -10.83 -24.00 10.25
C MET A 1 -10.94 -23.66 8.77
N LYS A 2 -12.15 -23.41 8.26
CA LYS A 2 -12.33 -22.92 6.88
C LYS A 2 -11.77 -21.51 6.83
N LYS A 3 -10.69 -21.29 6.07
CA LYS A 3 -10.26 -19.94 5.70
C LYS A 3 -11.37 -19.34 4.85
N GLU A 4 -12.05 -18.33 5.38
CA GLU A 4 -12.98 -17.51 4.63
C GLU A 4 -12.18 -16.82 3.53
N ARG A 5 -12.18 -17.38 2.31
CA ARG A 5 -11.53 -16.73 1.18
C ARG A 5 -12.26 -15.41 0.96
N LEU A 6 -11.54 -14.29 1.06
CA LEU A 6 -12.05 -12.97 0.68
C LEU A 6 -12.60 -13.02 -0.75
N ASN A 7 -13.86 -12.60 -0.91
CA ASN A 7 -14.55 -12.59 -2.19
C ASN A 7 -13.82 -11.67 -3.18
N PHE A 8 -13.88 -11.97 -4.48
CA PHE A 8 -13.27 -11.16 -5.55
C PHE A 8 -13.60 -9.65 -5.42
N ASN A 9 -14.84 -9.35 -5.06
CA ASN A 9 -15.32 -7.97 -4.87
C ASN A 9 -14.66 -7.26 -3.67
N GLU A 10 -14.29 -7.99 -2.62
CA GLU A 10 -13.57 -7.45 -1.47
C GLU A 10 -12.09 -7.19 -1.81
N ARG A 11 -11.46 -8.08 -2.58
CA ARG A 11 -10.08 -7.90 -3.07
C ARG A 11 -9.93 -6.64 -3.93
N MET A 12 -10.90 -6.41 -4.83
CA MET A 12 -10.96 -5.17 -5.63
C MET A 12 -11.17 -3.92 -4.77
N LYS A 13 -12.05 -3.98 -3.75
CA LYS A 13 -12.24 -2.86 -2.82
C LYS A 13 -10.97 -2.52 -2.05
N PHE A 14 -10.28 -3.52 -1.50
CA PHE A 14 -9.01 -3.30 -0.80
C PHE A 14 -7.93 -2.78 -1.73
N SER A 15 -7.81 -3.31 -2.95
CA SER A 15 -6.86 -2.78 -3.94
C SER A 15 -7.09 -1.29 -4.18
N ASN A 16 -8.34 -0.89 -4.39
CA ASN A 16 -8.68 0.51 -4.62
C ASN A 16 -8.39 1.40 -3.39
N ILE A 17 -8.63 0.90 -2.16
CA ILE A 17 -8.28 1.63 -0.92
C ILE A 17 -6.77 1.88 -0.85
N PHE A 18 -5.95 0.85 -1.10
CA PHE A 18 -4.50 0.99 -1.10
C PHE A 18 -3.99 1.89 -2.23
N TRP A 19 -4.67 1.89 -3.38
CA TRP A 19 -4.37 2.78 -4.50
C TRP A 19 -4.62 4.26 -4.13
N VAL A 20 -5.77 4.57 -3.52
CA VAL A 20 -6.08 5.93 -3.03
C VAL A 20 -5.11 6.36 -1.93
N LEU A 21 -4.80 5.48 -0.98
CA LEU A 21 -3.80 5.73 0.06
C LEU A 21 -2.42 6.03 -0.54
N CYS A 22 -2.00 5.27 -1.54
CA CYS A 22 -0.76 5.50 -2.28
C CYS A 22 -0.72 6.94 -2.83
N ILE A 23 -1.78 7.37 -3.54
CA ILE A 23 -1.84 8.73 -4.11
C ILE A 23 -1.72 9.80 -3.03
N LEU A 24 -2.44 9.65 -1.91
CA LEU A 24 -2.37 10.60 -0.78
C LEU A 24 -0.98 10.66 -0.14
N LEU A 25 -0.32 9.51 0.00
CA LEU A 25 1.03 9.43 0.55
C LEU A 25 2.05 10.08 -0.38
N PHE A 26 1.97 9.87 -1.69
CA PHE A 26 2.84 10.57 -2.64
C PHE A 26 2.56 12.07 -2.68
N ALA A 27 1.29 12.46 -2.69
CA ALA A 27 0.87 13.86 -2.71
C ALA A 27 1.31 14.64 -1.47
N SER A 28 1.51 13.97 -0.33
CA SER A 28 2.02 14.59 0.90
C SER A 28 3.53 14.41 1.09
N GLY A 29 4.07 13.24 0.79
CA GLY A 29 5.49 12.91 0.99
C GLY A 29 6.43 13.67 0.06
N VAL A 30 6.06 13.85 -1.21
CA VAL A 30 6.90 14.57 -2.19
C VAL A 30 7.05 16.05 -1.82
N PRO A 31 5.97 16.81 -1.51
CA PRO A 31 6.09 18.19 -1.05
C PRO A 31 6.87 18.34 0.25
N VAL A 32 6.63 17.46 1.24
CA VAL A 32 7.36 17.50 2.52
C VAL A 32 8.86 17.32 2.31
N THR A 33 9.26 16.40 1.43
CA THR A 33 10.66 16.18 1.07
C THR A 33 11.25 17.41 0.37
N ALA A 34 10.52 17.98 -0.60
CA ALA A 34 10.96 19.16 -1.35
C ALA A 34 11.12 20.41 -0.45
N ILE A 35 10.19 20.63 0.48
CA ILE A 35 10.29 21.70 1.50
C ILE A 35 11.48 21.44 2.43
N GLY A 36 11.71 20.19 2.82
CA GLY A 36 12.88 19.82 3.64
C GLY A 36 14.20 20.14 2.95
N LEU A 37 14.29 19.87 1.64
CA LEU A 37 15.46 20.18 0.82
C LEU A 37 15.65 21.70 0.68
N SER A 38 14.59 22.46 0.40
CA SER A 38 14.68 23.92 0.26
C SER A 38 15.06 24.62 1.56
N MET A 39 14.61 24.09 2.70
CA MET A 39 14.95 24.62 4.03
C MET A 39 16.25 24.05 4.60
N SER A 40 16.95 23.15 3.89
CA SER A 40 18.13 22.41 4.39
C SER A 40 17.88 21.71 5.74
N LYS A 41 16.65 21.26 5.99
CA LYS A 41 16.26 20.57 7.22
C LYS A 41 16.17 19.07 6.99
N LEU A 42 17.20 18.36 7.41
CA LEU A 42 17.32 16.92 7.23
C LEU A 42 16.13 16.14 7.83
N SER A 43 15.55 16.58 8.95
CA SER A 43 14.40 15.93 9.58
C SER A 43 13.17 15.86 8.66
N PHE A 44 12.87 16.95 7.94
CA PHE A 44 11.76 16.99 6.98
C PHE A 44 12.03 16.10 5.76
N VAL A 45 13.28 16.04 5.29
CA VAL A 45 13.69 15.15 4.20
C VAL A 45 13.51 13.69 4.60
N VAL A 46 13.95 13.30 5.79
CA VAL A 46 13.82 11.92 6.29
C VAL A 46 12.35 11.55 6.48
N SER A 47 11.54 12.43 7.07
CA SER A 47 10.10 12.18 7.23
C SER A 47 9.38 12.07 5.89
N GLY A 48 9.65 12.97 4.95
CA GLY A 48 9.06 12.93 3.61
C GLY A 48 9.46 11.68 2.82
N ALA A 49 10.74 11.30 2.86
CA ALA A 49 11.23 10.06 2.24
C ALA A 49 10.56 8.82 2.86
N GLY A 50 10.37 8.80 4.18
CA GLY A 50 9.63 7.74 4.87
C GLY A 50 8.19 7.60 4.36
N ILE A 51 7.47 8.72 4.21
CA ILE A 51 6.10 8.73 3.67
C ILE A 51 6.07 8.18 2.24
N VAL A 52 7.02 8.58 1.40
CA VAL A 52 7.14 8.10 0.01
C VAL A 52 7.39 6.59 -0.04
N ILE A 53 8.24 6.05 0.84
CA ILE A 53 8.48 4.60 0.93
C ILE A 53 7.19 3.86 1.30
N ILE A 54 6.42 4.36 2.26
CA ILE A 54 5.12 3.77 2.63
C ILE A 54 4.13 3.84 1.46
N GLY A 55 4.18 4.92 0.66
CA GLY A 55 3.45 5.05 -0.59
C GLY A 55 3.76 3.93 -1.58
N PHE A 56 5.04 3.63 -1.80
CA PHE A 56 5.47 2.51 -2.66
C PHE A 56 5.01 1.15 -2.15
N VAL A 57 5.06 0.91 -0.83
CA VAL A 57 4.55 -0.33 -0.24
C VAL A 57 3.05 -0.48 -0.50
N SER A 58 2.29 0.62 -0.32
CA SER A 58 0.85 0.65 -0.58
C SER A 58 0.52 0.39 -2.05
N PHE A 59 1.30 0.98 -2.96
CA PHE A 59 1.20 0.75 -4.40
C PHE A 59 1.45 -0.72 -4.76
N TYR A 60 2.52 -1.31 -4.23
CA TYR A 60 2.85 -2.71 -4.47
C TYR A 60 1.74 -3.66 -4.02
N ILE A 61 1.14 -3.40 -2.85
CA ILE A 61 0.00 -4.18 -2.33
C ILE A 61 -1.22 -4.04 -3.24
N SER A 62 -1.53 -2.82 -3.69
CA SER A 62 -2.64 -2.58 -4.62
C SER A 62 -2.46 -3.35 -5.94
N LEU A 63 -1.29 -3.27 -6.56
CA LEU A 63 -0.99 -4.02 -7.79
C LEU A 63 -1.11 -5.53 -7.60
N LYS A 64 -0.61 -6.05 -6.47
CA LYS A 64 -0.66 -7.48 -6.18
C LYS A 64 -2.09 -7.97 -5.96
N LEU A 65 -2.92 -7.19 -5.26
CA LEU A 65 -4.34 -7.49 -5.09
C LEU A 65 -5.11 -7.45 -6.42
N GLU A 66 -4.78 -6.52 -7.30
CA GLU A 66 -5.40 -6.42 -8.63
C GLU A 66 -4.99 -7.60 -9.54
N ASP A 67 -3.73 -7.99 -9.51
CA ASP A 67 -3.22 -9.14 -10.27
C ASP A 67 -3.88 -10.45 -9.81
N GLU A 68 -3.99 -10.66 -8.50
CA GLU A 68 -4.66 -11.83 -7.92
C GLU A 68 -6.17 -11.84 -8.20
N ALA A 69 -6.81 -10.67 -8.27
CA ALA A 69 -8.20 -10.58 -8.69
C ALA A 69 -8.33 -11.01 -10.16
N ARG A 70 -7.51 -10.47 -11.07
CA ARG A 70 -7.61 -10.72 -12.52
C ARG A 70 -7.21 -12.14 -12.93
N HIS A 71 -6.19 -12.73 -12.32
CA HIS A 71 -5.62 -14.01 -12.77
C HIS A 71 -6.13 -15.24 -12.02
N GLY A 72 -7.05 -15.09 -11.07
CA GLY A 72 -7.68 -16.19 -10.36
C GLY A 72 -6.70 -16.92 -9.43
N ASP A 73 -6.76 -16.55 -8.15
CA ASP A 73 -6.32 -17.27 -6.95
C ASP A 73 -5.51 -18.57 -7.19
N ARG A 74 -4.27 -18.46 -7.68
CA ARG A 74 -3.30 -19.57 -7.70
C ARG A 74 -2.76 -19.79 -6.30
N ASP A 75 -3.58 -20.37 -5.42
CA ASP A 75 -3.27 -21.00 -4.12
C ASP A 75 -2.28 -20.30 -3.16
N HIS A 76 -1.90 -19.05 -3.44
CA HIS A 76 -0.99 -18.29 -2.62
C HIS A 76 -1.82 -17.51 -1.62
N PRO A 77 -1.74 -17.84 -0.32
CA PRO A 77 -2.43 -17.06 0.70
C PRO A 77 -1.98 -15.60 0.58
N LEU A 78 -2.95 -14.69 0.57
CA LEU A 78 -2.73 -13.25 0.57
C LEU A 78 -1.67 -12.95 1.64
N PHE A 79 -0.61 -12.22 1.27
CA PHE A 79 0.38 -11.73 2.24
C PHE A 79 -0.34 -10.95 3.37
N PHE A 80 -1.43 -10.28 3.02
CA PHE A 80 -2.32 -9.57 3.94
C PHE A 80 -3.20 -10.51 4.79
N GLU A 81 -3.67 -11.66 4.29
CA GLU A 81 -4.34 -12.67 5.14
C GLU A 81 -3.39 -13.25 6.18
N LYS A 82 -2.14 -13.55 5.82
CA LYS A 82 -1.14 -14.02 6.81
C LYS A 82 -0.88 -12.97 7.91
N TRP A 83 -1.01 -11.69 7.59
CA TRP A 83 -0.84 -10.58 8.53
C TRP A 83 -2.11 -10.29 9.36
N MET A 84 -3.30 -10.29 8.75
CA MET A 84 -4.57 -10.02 9.43
C MET A 84 -5.16 -11.23 10.17
N ALA A 85 -4.91 -12.46 9.71
CA ALA A 85 -5.36 -13.67 10.39
C ALA A 85 -4.53 -14.02 11.62
N LYS A 86 -3.55 -13.18 11.99
CA LYS A 86 -2.79 -13.28 13.23
C LYS A 86 -3.43 -12.44 14.35
N LYS A 87 -4.76 -12.31 14.34
CA LYS A 87 -5.55 -11.68 15.38
C LYS A 87 -6.25 -12.75 16.21
#